data_AF-A0A6I1EDX9-F1
#
_entry.id   AF-A0A6I1EDX9-F1
#
_cell.length_a   1.000
_cell.length_b   1.000
_cell.length_c   1.000
_cell.angle_alpha   90.00
_cell.angle_beta   90.00
_cell.angle_gamma   90.00
#
_symmetry.space_group_name_H-M   'P 1'
#
loop_
_entity.id
_entity.type
_entity.pdbx_description
1 polymer ?
#
loop_
_entity_poly.entity_id
_entity_poly.type
_entity_poly.pdbx_seq_one_letter_code
_entity_poly.pdbx_strand_id
1 'polypeptide(L)'
;MQNTAIITASASLFIWVATQWVRMLRNHYQRLAERRNLVHALFSEIDFNTKDLLFFVEKSVTLKQLETEFDKNPALIPHITDAHHTLIYTYNIDKLHYIDDHLITRLVVFYGLLEKIKEQIDGLNRPSYASISARGKYITLTSLLDNAAEAEKIGCSILKEFQDKYQKLNLTREFRLPIK
;
A
#
# COMPACT_ATOMS: atom_id res chain seq x y z
N MET A 1 -47.99 -40.31 21.49
CA MET A 1 -46.95 -40.12 20.46
C MET A 1 -46.90 -38.69 19.88
N GLN A 2 -48.01 -37.96 19.76
CA GLN A 2 -47.99 -36.56 19.25
C GLN A 2 -47.24 -35.57 20.17
N ASN A 3 -47.40 -35.65 21.49
CA ASN A 3 -46.77 -34.70 22.42
C ASN A 3 -45.23 -34.79 22.44
N THR A 4 -44.67 -36.00 22.31
CA THR A 4 -43.22 -36.20 22.28
C THR A 4 -42.60 -35.62 20.99
N ALA A 5 -43.26 -35.78 19.85
CA ALA A 5 -42.80 -35.22 18.58
C ALA A 5 -42.78 -33.69 18.59
N ILE A 6 -43.79 -33.05 19.20
CA ILE A 6 -43.86 -31.59 19.33
C ILE A 6 -42.74 -31.07 20.24
N ILE A 7 -42.46 -31.75 21.35
CA ILE A 7 -41.38 -31.40 22.28
C ILE A 7 -40.01 -31.53 21.59
N THR A 8 -39.76 -32.64 20.88
CA THR A 8 -38.49 -32.85 20.14
C THR A 8 -38.32 -31.84 19.01
N ALA A 9 -39.37 -31.50 18.26
CA ALA A 9 -39.33 -30.49 17.21
C ALA A 9 -39.05 -29.09 17.77
N SER A 10 -39.67 -28.73 18.90
CA SER A 10 -39.48 -27.45 19.57
C SER A 10 -38.07 -27.33 20.16
N ALA A 11 -37.55 -28.40 20.76
CA ALA A 11 -36.18 -28.47 21.26
C ALA A 11 -35.15 -28.35 20.11
N SER A 12 -35.40 -29.01 18.98
CA SER A 12 -34.53 -28.93 17.80
C SER A 12 -34.52 -27.52 17.20
N LEU A 13 -35.67 -26.86 17.13
CA LEU A 13 -35.77 -25.47 16.69
C LEU A 13 -35.01 -24.53 17.64
N PHE A 14 -35.15 -24.72 18.96
CA PHE A 14 -34.43 -23.92 19.94
C PHE A 14 -32.91 -24.10 19.84
N ILE A 15 -32.43 -25.34 19.70
CA ILE A 15 -31.01 -25.65 19.47
C ILE A 15 -30.54 -24.99 18.17
N TRP A 16 -31.31 -25.09 17.08
CA TRP A 16 -30.97 -24.44 15.83
C TRP A 16 -30.87 -22.91 15.98
N VAL A 17 -31.84 -22.26 16.62
CA VAL A 17 -31.80 -20.81 16.90
C VAL A 17 -30.56 -20.47 17.74
N ALA A 18 -30.31 -21.17 18.84
CA ALA A 18 -29.15 -20.94 19.69
C ALA A 18 -27.82 -21.08 18.92
N THR A 19 -27.69 -22.10 18.06
CA THR A 19 -26.49 -22.26 17.21
C THR A 19 -26.35 -21.14 16.17
N GLN A 20 -27.45 -20.61 15.62
CA GLN A 20 -27.40 -19.44 14.75
C GLN A 20 -26.92 -18.20 15.52
N TRP A 21 -27.41 -17.97 16.74
CA TRP A 21 -26.96 -16.85 17.58
C TRP A 21 -25.46 -16.94 17.91
N VAL A 22 -24.98 -18.10 18.33
CA VAL A 22 -23.54 -18.34 18.58
C VAL A 22 -22.72 -18.09 17.31
N ARG A 23 -23.21 -18.54 16.16
CA ARG A 23 -22.56 -18.32 14.86
C ARG A 23 -22.50 -16.83 14.51
N MET A 24 -23.59 -16.09 14.71
CA MET A 24 -23.62 -14.64 14.47
C MET A 24 -22.62 -13.90 15.35
N LEU A 25 -22.57 -14.22 16.65
CA LEU A 25 -21.61 -13.63 17.58
C LEU A 25 -20.16 -13.95 17.17
N ARG A 26 -19.85 -15.21 16.87
CA ARG A 26 -18.52 -15.62 16.43
C ARG A 26 -18.10 -14.89 15.15
N ASN A 27 -19.00 -14.83 14.17
CA ASN A 27 -18.74 -14.15 12.90
C ASN A 27 -18.52 -12.64 13.11
N HIS A 28 -19.21 -12.02 14.06
CA HIS A 28 -19.00 -10.61 14.41
C HIS A 28 -17.59 -10.37 14.96
N TYR A 29 -17.15 -11.17 15.93
CA TYR A 29 -15.79 -11.06 16.48
C TYR A 29 -14.70 -11.36 15.44
N GLN A 30 -14.93 -12.35 14.57
CA GLN A 30 -14.00 -12.67 13.48
C GLN A 30 -13.84 -11.49 12.52
N ARG A 31 -14.94 -10.86 12.09
CA ARG A 31 -14.91 -9.67 11.22
C ARG A 31 -14.15 -8.50 11.86
N LEU A 32 -14.33 -8.29 13.16
CA LEU A 32 -13.59 -7.24 13.88
C LEU A 32 -12.08 -7.52 13.90
N ALA A 33 -11.68 -8.77 14.13
CA ALA A 33 -10.28 -9.18 14.12
C ALA A 33 -9.67 -9.08 12.71
N GLU A 34 -10.39 -9.53 11.69
CA GLU A 34 -9.99 -9.44 10.28
C GLU A 34 -9.80 -7.99 9.85
N ARG A 35 -10.76 -7.10 10.17
CA ARG A 35 -10.65 -5.67 9.90
C ARG A 35 -9.42 -5.07 10.57
N ARG A 36 -9.17 -5.39 11.84
CA ARG A 36 -7.99 -4.90 12.57
C ARG A 36 -6.69 -5.37 11.90
N ASN A 37 -6.60 -6.65 11.57
CA ASN A 37 -5.39 -7.22 10.96
C ASN A 37 -5.15 -6.61 9.58
N LEU A 38 -6.19 -6.41 8.78
CA LEU A 38 -6.11 -5.73 7.49
C LEU A 38 -5.57 -4.30 7.63
N VAL A 39 -6.11 -3.53 8.59
CA VAL A 39 -5.68 -2.16 8.85
C VAL A 39 -4.20 -2.11 9.26
N HIS A 40 -3.76 -2.99 10.16
CA HIS A 40 -2.33 -3.08 10.52
C HIS A 40 -1.46 -3.44 9.32
N ALA A 41 -1.85 -4.46 8.56
CA ALA A 41 -1.05 -4.94 7.44
C ALA A 41 -0.91 -3.86 6.35
N LEU A 42 -2.01 -3.19 5.99
CA LEU A 42 -1.97 -2.08 5.03
C LEU A 42 -1.16 -0.90 5.56
N PHE A 43 -1.34 -0.53 6.82
CA PHE A 43 -0.55 0.53 7.44
C PHE A 43 0.95 0.23 7.35
N SER A 44 1.37 -1.00 7.70
CA SER A 44 2.77 -1.42 7.63
C SER A 44 3.32 -1.44 6.19
N GLU A 45 2.55 -1.92 5.21
CA GLU A 45 2.97 -1.92 3.81
C GLU A 45 3.15 -0.49 3.28
N ILE A 46 2.19 0.41 3.56
CA ILE A 46 2.25 1.82 3.16
C ILE A 46 3.41 2.53 3.86
N ASP A 47 3.63 2.27 5.16
CA ASP A 47 4.72 2.89 5.92
C ASP A 47 6.09 2.40 5.47
N PHE A 48 6.21 1.16 5.00
CA PHE A 48 7.42 0.67 4.36
C PHE A 48 7.70 1.42 3.05
N ASN A 49 6.75 1.40 2.11
CA ASN A 49 6.90 2.01 0.79
C ASN A 49 7.12 3.53 0.88
N THR A 50 6.39 4.21 1.77
CA THR A 50 6.51 5.67 1.96
C THR A 50 7.91 6.04 2.44
N LYS A 51 8.51 5.23 3.33
CA LYS A 51 9.88 5.48 3.79
C LYS A 51 10.91 5.20 2.71
N ASP A 52 10.73 4.15 1.93
CA ASP A 52 11.63 3.85 0.82
C ASP A 52 11.63 4.99 -0.21
N LEU A 53 10.45 5.51 -0.54
CA LEU A 53 10.29 6.71 -1.38
C LEU A 53 10.96 7.95 -0.78
N LEU A 54 10.81 8.18 0.53
CA LEU A 54 11.50 9.28 1.22
C LEU A 54 13.01 9.17 1.06
N PHE A 55 13.59 8.00 1.34
CA PHE A 55 15.03 7.78 1.18
C PHE A 55 15.48 7.90 -0.28
N PHE A 56 14.66 7.43 -1.22
CA PHE A 56 14.93 7.57 -2.64
C PHE A 56 15.00 9.05 -3.04
N VAL A 57 14.03 9.87 -2.63
CA VAL A 57 14.00 11.31 -2.92
C VAL A 57 15.16 12.04 -2.24
N GLU A 58 15.46 11.73 -0.97
CA GLU A 58 16.52 12.40 -0.20
C GLU A 58 17.94 12.06 -0.68
N LYS A 59 18.17 10.80 -1.09
CA LYS A 59 19.50 10.34 -1.54
C LYS A 59 19.73 10.52 -3.04
N SER A 60 18.70 10.86 -3.80
CA SER A 60 18.83 11.08 -5.23
C SER A 60 19.73 12.28 -5.54
N VAL A 61 20.52 12.11 -6.60
CA VAL A 61 21.40 13.16 -7.11
C VAL A 61 20.56 14.38 -7.51
N THR A 62 21.07 15.57 -7.24
CA THR A 62 20.33 16.80 -7.59
C THR A 62 20.13 16.91 -9.10
N LEU A 63 19.01 17.49 -9.53
CA LEU A 63 18.67 17.63 -10.95
C LEU A 63 19.77 18.33 -11.77
N LYS A 64 20.43 19.35 -11.20
CA LYS A 64 21.55 20.06 -11.84
C LYS A 64 22.78 19.18 -12.09
N GLN A 65 23.06 18.27 -11.14
CA GLN A 65 24.15 17.31 -11.30
C GLN A 65 23.82 16.27 -12.38
N LEU A 66 22.57 15.81 -12.46
CA LEU A 66 22.13 14.89 -13.52
C LEU A 66 22.29 15.49 -14.92
N GLU A 67 21.87 16.74 -15.12
CA GLU A 67 22.02 17.43 -16.41
C GLU A 67 23.50 17.50 -16.84
N THR A 68 24.38 17.90 -15.92
CA THR A 68 25.82 17.98 -16.15
C THR A 68 26.43 16.62 -16.50
N GLU A 69 25.99 15.53 -15.85
CA GLU A 69 26.51 14.19 -16.12
C GLU A 69 26.02 13.61 -17.44
N PHE A 70 24.80 13.96 -17.90
CA PHE A 70 24.33 13.57 -19.23
C PHE A 70 25.03 14.31 -20.36
N ASP A 71 25.39 15.56 -20.16
CA ASP A 71 26.18 16.32 -21.14
C ASP A 71 27.59 15.74 -21.30
N LYS A 72 28.21 15.29 -20.19
CA LYS A 72 29.52 14.62 -20.21
C LYS A 72 29.46 13.22 -20.79
N ASN A 73 28.44 12.45 -20.43
CA ASN A 73 28.25 11.07 -20.88
C ASN A 73 26.82 10.84 -21.36
N PRO A 74 26.56 11.10 -22.66
CA PRO A 74 25.24 10.88 -23.24
C PRO A 74 24.80 9.41 -23.20
N ALA A 75 25.72 8.45 -23.03
CA ALA A 75 25.41 7.02 -22.93
C ALA A 75 25.11 6.57 -21.48
N LEU A 76 25.19 7.48 -20.49
CA LEU A 76 24.91 7.17 -19.09
C LEU A 76 23.47 6.63 -18.94
N ILE A 77 23.36 5.53 -18.18
CA ILE A 77 22.10 4.95 -17.71
C ILE A 77 22.20 4.89 -16.19
N PRO A 78 21.33 5.58 -15.45
CA PRO A 78 21.33 5.53 -14.00
C PRO A 78 20.86 4.16 -13.53
N HIS A 79 21.54 3.61 -12.54
CA HIS A 79 21.10 2.39 -11.90
C HIS A 79 20.10 2.73 -10.78
N ILE A 80 18.83 2.43 -11.02
CA ILE A 80 17.73 2.61 -10.06
C ILE A 80 17.08 1.24 -9.84
N THR A 81 16.92 0.85 -8.58
CA THR A 81 16.28 -0.41 -8.19
C THR A 81 14.92 -0.14 -7.59
N ASP A 82 13.94 -0.92 -8.02
CA ASP A 82 12.61 -0.94 -7.42
C ASP A 82 12.48 -2.10 -6.43
N ALA A 83 11.91 -1.82 -5.26
CA ALA A 83 11.66 -2.80 -4.20
C ALA A 83 10.34 -2.53 -3.46
N HIS A 84 9.36 -1.89 -4.10
CA HIS A 84 8.08 -1.60 -3.47
C HIS A 84 7.27 -2.87 -3.18
N HIS A 85 6.43 -2.81 -2.14
CA HIS A 85 5.58 -3.91 -1.69
C HIS A 85 4.10 -3.62 -1.99
N THR A 86 3.40 -4.57 -2.63
CA THR A 86 1.97 -4.43 -2.97
C THR A 86 1.12 -5.63 -2.55
N LEU A 87 1.73 -6.67 -1.98
CA LEU A 87 1.07 -7.95 -1.77
C LEU A 87 -0.12 -7.85 -0.81
N ILE A 88 0.00 -7.06 0.26
CA ILE A 88 -1.10 -6.91 1.22
C ILE A 88 -2.29 -6.23 0.55
N TYR A 89 -2.06 -5.14 -0.17
CA TYR A 89 -3.10 -4.46 -0.92
C TYR A 89 -3.74 -5.37 -1.98
N THR A 90 -2.94 -6.01 -2.83
CA THR A 90 -3.43 -6.85 -3.92
C THR A 90 -4.24 -8.04 -3.41
N TYR A 91 -3.75 -8.76 -2.39
CA TYR A 91 -4.46 -9.93 -1.86
C TYR A 91 -5.68 -9.61 -1.00
N ASN A 92 -5.90 -8.35 -0.64
CA ASN A 92 -7.04 -7.95 0.19
C ASN A 92 -7.89 -6.85 -0.46
N ILE A 93 -7.82 -6.71 -1.79
CA ILE A 93 -8.60 -5.72 -2.53
C ILE A 93 -10.11 -5.93 -2.34
N ASP A 94 -10.55 -7.19 -2.22
CA ASP A 94 -11.93 -7.60 -1.94
C ASP A 94 -12.40 -7.17 -0.54
N LYS A 95 -11.47 -6.93 0.38
CA LYS A 95 -11.72 -6.55 1.78
C LYS A 95 -11.57 -5.05 2.05
N LEU A 96 -11.26 -4.25 1.03
CA LEU A 96 -11.13 -2.79 1.18
C LEU A 96 -12.42 -2.14 1.65
N HIS A 97 -13.58 -2.76 1.44
CA HIS A 97 -14.87 -2.31 1.97
C HIS A 97 -14.94 -2.23 3.51
N TYR A 98 -13.97 -2.81 4.24
CA TYR A 98 -13.83 -2.61 5.70
C TYR A 98 -13.16 -1.28 6.08
N ILE A 99 -12.64 -0.58 5.10
CA ILE A 99 -11.98 0.73 5.21
C ILE A 99 -12.96 1.78 4.67
N ASP A 100 -12.73 3.02 5.07
CA ASP A 100 -13.55 4.15 4.63
C ASP A 100 -13.35 4.48 3.15
N ASP A 101 -14.43 4.82 2.44
CA ASP A 101 -14.44 5.10 1.00
C ASP A 101 -13.42 6.18 0.58
N HIS A 102 -13.23 7.21 1.42
CA HIS A 102 -12.24 8.25 1.14
C HIS A 102 -10.81 7.69 1.18
N LEU A 103 -10.51 6.84 2.17
CA LEU A 103 -9.22 6.16 2.26
C LEU A 103 -9.00 5.19 1.09
N ILE A 104 -10.04 4.47 0.65
CA ILE A 104 -9.95 3.55 -0.50
C ILE A 104 -9.45 4.29 -1.75
N THR A 105 -10.06 5.43 -2.07
CA THR A 105 -9.66 6.23 -3.24
C THR A 105 -8.18 6.62 -3.16
N ARG A 106 -7.73 7.05 -1.98
CA ARG A 106 -6.32 7.44 -1.77
C ARG A 106 -5.36 6.26 -1.85
N LEU A 107 -5.75 5.08 -1.35
CA LEU A 107 -4.98 3.85 -1.48
C LEU A 107 -4.80 3.48 -2.96
N VAL A 108 -5.88 3.53 -3.74
CA VAL A 108 -5.82 3.25 -5.19
C VAL A 108 -4.84 4.20 -5.89
N VAL A 109 -4.89 5.50 -5.57
CA VAL A 109 -3.96 6.49 -6.13
C VAL A 109 -2.52 6.18 -5.72
N PHE A 110 -2.27 5.88 -4.45
CA PHE A 110 -0.94 5.55 -3.94
C PHE A 110 -0.34 4.33 -4.65
N TYR A 111 -1.06 3.21 -4.70
CA TYR A 111 -0.58 2.00 -5.37
C TYR A 111 -0.47 2.17 -6.89
N GLY A 112 -1.33 2.98 -7.50
CA GLY A 112 -1.22 3.33 -8.92
C GLY A 112 0.05 4.15 -9.22
N LEU A 113 0.44 5.06 -8.33
CA LEU A 113 1.71 5.78 -8.45
C LEU A 113 2.93 4.87 -8.29
N LEU A 114 2.88 3.89 -7.37
CA LEU A 114 3.95 2.90 -7.22
C LEU A 114 4.15 2.08 -8.50
N GLU A 115 3.06 1.59 -9.11
CA GLU A 115 3.18 0.84 -10.38
C GLU A 115 3.70 1.75 -11.50
N LYS A 116 3.26 3.00 -11.57
CA LYS A 116 3.79 3.98 -12.55
C LYS A 116 5.29 4.22 -12.36
N ILE A 117 5.77 4.35 -11.12
CA ILE A 117 7.19 4.53 -10.80
C ILE A 117 7.99 3.31 -11.25
N LYS A 118 7.51 2.10 -10.95
CA LYS A 118 8.12 0.85 -11.39
C LYS A 118 8.19 0.76 -12.92
N GLU A 119 7.11 1.06 -13.63
CA GLU A 119 7.11 1.09 -15.11
C GLU A 119 8.12 2.10 -15.67
N GLN A 120 8.28 3.25 -15.02
CA GLN A 120 9.30 4.23 -15.39
C GLN A 120 10.71 3.69 -15.17
N ILE A 121 10.99 3.04 -14.03
CA ILE A 121 12.28 2.41 -13.73
C ILE A 121 12.59 1.31 -14.75
N ASP A 122 11.63 0.45 -15.06
CA ASP A 122 11.76 -0.58 -16.09
C ASP A 122 12.04 0.03 -17.47
N GLY A 123 11.43 1.20 -17.75
CA GLY A 123 11.67 1.98 -18.95
C GLY A 123 13.12 2.44 -19.11
N LEU A 124 13.82 2.73 -18.00
CA LEU A 124 15.25 3.14 -18.02
C LEU A 124 16.17 2.03 -18.50
N ASN A 125 15.81 0.77 -18.23
CA ASN A 125 16.58 -0.40 -18.61
C ASN A 125 16.35 -0.82 -20.09
N ARG A 126 15.42 -0.17 -20.80
CA ARG A 126 15.14 -0.50 -22.20
C ARG A 126 16.18 0.11 -23.15
N PRO A 127 16.53 -0.56 -24.25
CA PRO A 127 17.45 -0.01 -25.26
C PRO A 127 17.01 1.35 -25.81
N SER A 128 15.70 1.62 -25.87
CA SER A 128 15.14 2.90 -26.28
C SER A 128 15.63 4.06 -25.42
N TYR A 129 15.83 3.86 -24.11
CA TYR A 129 16.33 4.91 -23.23
C TYR A 129 17.75 5.34 -23.57
N ALA A 130 18.61 4.41 -24.03
CA ALA A 130 19.96 4.76 -24.47
C ALA A 130 19.96 5.66 -25.72
N SER A 131 18.89 5.60 -26.53
CA SER A 131 18.77 6.33 -27.80
C SER A 131 18.12 7.71 -27.71
N ILE A 132 17.55 8.09 -26.55
CA ILE A 132 16.93 9.42 -26.39
C ILE A 132 17.98 10.50 -26.11
N SER A 133 17.64 11.75 -26.40
CA SER A 133 18.50 12.91 -26.13
C SER A 133 18.78 13.08 -24.63
N ALA A 134 19.90 13.74 -24.29
CA ALA A 134 20.23 14.09 -22.90
C ALA A 134 19.07 14.84 -22.20
N ARG A 135 18.43 15.78 -22.91
CA ARG A 135 17.22 16.45 -22.44
C ARG A 135 16.05 15.50 -22.19
N GLY A 136 15.85 14.50 -23.07
CA GLY A 136 14.86 13.45 -22.88
C GLY A 136 15.11 12.64 -21.61
N LYS A 137 16.37 12.21 -21.40
CA LYS A 137 16.80 11.48 -20.18
C LYS A 137 16.55 12.29 -18.92
N TYR A 138 16.89 13.58 -18.95
CA TYR A 138 16.66 14.51 -17.86
C TYR A 138 15.16 14.64 -17.52
N ILE A 139 14.30 14.82 -18.53
CA ILE A 139 12.85 14.91 -18.33
C ILE A 139 12.29 13.62 -17.72
N THR A 140 12.72 12.46 -18.22
CA THR A 140 12.28 11.16 -17.70
C THR A 140 12.63 11.00 -16.22
N LEU A 141 13.87 11.33 -15.81
CA LEU A 141 14.28 11.21 -14.42
C LEU A 141 13.63 12.26 -13.52
N THR A 142 13.48 13.50 -13.99
CA THR A 142 12.75 14.52 -13.23
C THR A 142 11.32 14.04 -12.96
N SER A 143 10.64 13.51 -13.99
CA SER A 143 9.29 12.97 -13.82
C SER A 143 9.24 11.79 -12.86
N LEU A 144 10.25 10.92 -12.84
CA LEU A 144 10.36 9.82 -11.89
C LEU A 144 10.46 10.34 -10.45
N LEU A 145 11.33 11.32 -10.22
CA LEU A 145 11.52 11.94 -8.90
C LEU A 145 10.28 12.70 -8.43
N ASP A 146 9.59 13.40 -9.34
CA ASP A 146 8.35 14.10 -9.04
C ASP A 146 7.24 13.10 -8.64
N ASN A 147 7.08 12.01 -9.39
CA ASN A 147 6.11 10.96 -9.05
C ASN A 147 6.46 10.29 -7.70
N ALA A 148 7.75 10.07 -7.42
CA ALA A 148 8.19 9.49 -6.15
C ALA A 148 7.90 10.42 -4.95
N ALA A 149 8.17 11.73 -5.11
CA ALA A 149 7.85 12.74 -4.11
C ALA A 149 6.33 12.89 -3.89
N GLU A 150 5.54 12.81 -4.96
CA GLU A 150 4.08 12.81 -4.87
C GLU A 150 3.57 11.56 -4.12
N ALA A 151 4.07 10.39 -4.47
CA ALA A 151 3.72 9.13 -3.82
C ALA A 151 4.09 9.14 -2.33
N GLU A 152 5.27 9.66 -1.96
CA GLU A 152 5.69 9.84 -0.57
C GLU A 152 4.70 10.71 0.20
N LYS A 153 4.35 11.89 -0.36
CA LYS A 153 3.43 12.83 0.29
C LYS A 153 2.04 12.23 0.49
N ILE A 154 1.53 11.51 -0.52
CA ILE A 154 0.25 10.82 -0.45
C ILE A 154 0.31 9.71 0.62
N GLY A 155 1.36 8.90 0.62
CA GLY A 155 1.59 7.84 1.60
C GLY A 155 1.62 8.37 3.03
N CYS A 156 2.41 9.42 3.29
CA CYS A 156 2.46 10.10 4.59
C CYS A 156 1.10 10.61 5.05
N SER A 157 0.32 11.19 4.13
CA SER A 157 -1.00 11.70 4.44
C SER A 157 -2.04 10.58 4.63
N ILE A 158 -1.89 9.42 3.99
CA ILE A 158 -2.71 8.23 4.25
C ILE A 158 -2.38 7.69 5.64
N LEU A 159 -1.10 7.52 5.97
CA LEU A 159 -0.66 7.02 7.29
C LEU A 159 -1.21 7.88 8.43
N LYS A 160 -1.18 9.21 8.28
CA LYS A 160 -1.78 10.13 9.25
C LYS A 160 -3.28 9.88 9.42
N GLU A 161 -4.02 9.75 8.32
CA GLU A 161 -5.47 9.47 8.37
C GLU A 161 -5.77 8.11 9.01
N PHE A 162 -4.94 7.10 8.77
CA PHE A 162 -5.01 5.81 9.46
C PHE A 162 -4.81 5.97 10.98
N GLN A 163 -3.81 6.74 11.43
CA GLN A 163 -3.58 7.01 12.85
C GLN A 163 -4.75 7.75 13.49
N ASP A 164 -5.28 8.76 12.81
CA ASP A 164 -6.37 9.60 13.30
C ASP A 164 -7.70 8.82 13.38
N LYS A 165 -7.99 7.95 12.41
CA LYS A 165 -9.24 7.18 12.34
C LYS A 165 -9.21 5.90 13.18
N TYR A 166 -8.05 5.25 13.27
CA TYR A 166 -7.89 3.97 13.98
C TYR A 166 -7.05 4.12 15.26
N GLN A 167 -7.28 5.19 16.03
CA GLN A 167 -6.54 5.49 17.28
C GLN A 167 -6.44 4.30 18.25
N LYS A 168 -7.51 3.49 18.35
CA LYS A 168 -7.56 2.30 19.21
C LYS A 168 -6.55 1.21 18.82
N LEU A 169 -5.98 1.28 17.62
CA LEU A 169 -5.01 0.30 17.11
C LEU A 169 -3.56 0.71 17.40
N ASN A 170 -3.32 1.89 17.98
CA ASN A 170 -1.98 2.38 18.33
C ASN A 170 -0.98 2.28 17.16
N LEU A 171 -1.40 2.68 15.96
CA LEU A 171 -0.57 2.62 14.76
C LEU A 171 0.58 3.63 14.87
N THR A 172 1.82 3.13 14.83
CA THR A 172 3.03 3.96 14.90
C THR A 172 3.94 3.66 13.72
N ARG A 173 4.48 4.73 13.13
CA ARG A 173 5.48 4.59 12.06
C ARG A 173 6.80 4.09 12.63
N GLU A 174 7.39 3.08 12.01
CA GLU A 174 8.65 2.49 12.48
C GLU A 174 9.84 2.89 11.61
N PHE A 175 10.66 3.84 12.04
CA PHE A 175 11.88 4.19 11.31
C PHE A 175 13.02 3.22 11.66
N ARG A 176 13.65 2.64 10.63
CA ARG A 176 14.90 1.88 10.83
C ARG A 176 15.97 2.88 11.29
N LEU A 177 16.61 2.60 12.42
CA LEU A 177 17.77 3.37 12.87
C LEU A 177 18.83 3.37 11.76
N PRO A 178 19.50 4.51 11.47
CA PRO A 178 20.59 4.52 10.50
C PRO A 178 21.65 3.50 10.95
N ILE A 179 21.98 2.57 10.06
CA ILE A 179 23.14 1.68 10.25
C ILE A 179 24.36 2.62 10.21
N LYS A 180 25.04 2.75 11.36
CA LYS A 180 26.30 3.51 11.47
C LYS A 180 27.40 2.86 10.67
#